data_AF-A0A1H6RE49-F1
#
_entry.id   AF-A0A1H6RE49-F1
#
_cell.length_a   1.000
_cell.length_b   1.000
_cell.length_c   1.000
_cell.angle_alpha   90.00
_cell.angle_beta   90.00
_cell.angle_gamma   90.00
#
_symmetry.space_group_name_H-M   'P 1'
#
loop_
_entity.id
_entity.type
_entity.pdbx_description
1 polymer ?
#
loop_
_entity_poly.entity_id
_entity_poly.type
_entity_poly.pdbx_seq_one_letter_code
_entity_poly.pdbx_strand_id
1 'polypeptide(L)'
;MFDQVVFAGGGNRCWWQAGFWDIVQPELNIRPRVITGISAGAATACMLYTRDADWVMRYYENALRDNTKNAYWGNLLRGESVFPHYRIYRQALLDIYGEKFSQLAKAPEIRIGVSHVPR
;
A
#
# COMPACT_ATOMS: atom_id res chain seq x y z
N MET A 1 -19.55 -8.36 -15.77
CA MET A 1 -18.99 -8.14 -14.43
C MET A 1 -17.58 -8.72 -14.42
N PHE A 2 -16.59 -8.02 -13.88
CA PHE A 2 -15.20 -8.51 -13.91
C PHE A 2 -14.94 -9.47 -12.74
N ASP A 3 -14.67 -10.74 -13.04
CA ASP A 3 -14.35 -11.75 -12.02
C ASP A 3 -12.98 -11.52 -11.36
N GLN A 4 -12.10 -10.78 -12.05
CA GLN A 4 -10.72 -10.54 -11.64
C GLN A 4 -10.32 -9.09 -11.82
N VAL A 5 -9.51 -8.60 -10.87
CA VAL A 5 -8.90 -7.26 -10.92
C VAL A 5 -7.41 -7.38 -10.66
N VAL A 6 -6.62 -6.59 -11.36
CA VAL A 6 -5.16 -6.59 -11.23
C VAL A 6 -4.68 -5.22 -10.74
N PHE A 7 -3.99 -5.20 -9.60
CA PHE A 7 -3.28 -4.02 -9.10
C PHE A 7 -1.80 -4.11 -9.46
N ALA A 8 -1.38 -3.26 -10.39
CA ALA A 8 0.00 -3.21 -10.85
C ALA A 8 0.94 -2.64 -9.79
N GLY A 9 2.18 -3.14 -9.75
CA GLY A 9 3.25 -2.57 -8.92
C GLY A 9 3.77 -1.25 -9.50
N GLY A 10 4.36 -0.41 -8.65
CA GLY A 10 4.85 0.90 -9.07
C GLY A 10 5.40 1.81 -7.98
N GLY A 11 5.58 1.30 -6.75
CA GLY A 11 5.95 2.08 -5.58
C GLY A 11 4.86 3.09 -5.20
N ASN A 12 5.25 4.30 -4.77
CA ASN A 12 4.31 5.37 -4.41
C ASN A 12 3.38 5.80 -5.55
N ARG A 13 3.68 5.45 -6.81
CA ARG A 13 2.75 5.72 -7.91
C ARG A 13 1.46 4.91 -7.79
N CYS A 14 1.42 3.83 -7.00
CA CYS A 14 0.23 3.00 -6.89
C CYS A 14 -0.96 3.70 -6.20
N TRP A 15 -0.76 4.85 -5.54
CA TRP A 15 -1.83 5.58 -4.86
C TRP A 15 -3.02 5.95 -5.75
N TRP A 16 -2.79 6.21 -7.04
CA TRP A 16 -3.91 6.49 -7.96
C TRP A 16 -4.86 5.30 -8.09
N GLN A 17 -4.36 4.06 -7.95
CA GLN A 17 -5.19 2.85 -8.04
C GLN A 17 -6.18 2.77 -6.86
N ALA A 18 -5.78 3.28 -5.68
CA ALA A 18 -6.67 3.35 -4.52
C ALA A 18 -7.82 4.34 -4.78
N GLY A 19 -7.49 5.56 -5.20
CA GLY A 19 -8.51 6.58 -5.50
C GLY A 19 -9.41 6.20 -6.68
N PHE A 20 -8.85 5.58 -7.72
CA PHE A 20 -9.65 5.04 -8.83
C PHE A 20 -10.62 3.97 -8.35
N TRP A 21 -10.14 3.01 -7.54
CA TRP A 21 -10.95 1.91 -7.06
C TRP A 21 -12.08 2.40 -6.14
N ASP A 22 -11.80 3.35 -5.25
CA ASP A 22 -12.76 3.93 -4.30
C ASP A 22 -13.99 4.55 -5.00
N ILE A 23 -13.78 5.13 -6.19
CA ILE A 23 -14.87 5.72 -7.00
C ILE A 23 -15.53 4.69 -7.91
N VAL A 24 -14.74 3.90 -8.65
CA VAL A 24 -15.26 3.05 -9.74
C VAL A 24 -15.90 1.77 -9.24
N GLN A 25 -15.37 1.18 -8.16
CA GLN A 25 -15.89 -0.07 -7.61
C GLN A 25 -17.37 0.04 -7.19
N PRO A 26 -17.80 1.05 -6.41
CA PRO A 26 -19.20 1.17 -6.03
C PRO A 26 -20.09 1.60 -7.22
N GLU A 27 -19.65 2.56 -8.04
CA GLU A 27 -20.42 3.09 -9.17
C GLU A 27 -20.77 2.00 -10.20
N LEU A 28 -19.80 1.12 -10.48
CA LEU A 28 -19.99 0.01 -11.42
C LEU A 28 -20.41 -1.30 -10.73
N ASN A 29 -20.66 -1.27 -9.40
CA ASN A 29 -20.96 -2.42 -8.55
C ASN A 29 -20.02 -3.62 -8.83
N ILE A 30 -18.72 -3.36 -8.92
CA ILE A 30 -17.72 -4.40 -9.22
C ILE A 30 -17.48 -5.22 -7.95
N ARG A 31 -17.63 -6.55 -8.04
CA ARG A 31 -17.34 -7.47 -6.92
C ARG A 31 -16.42 -8.58 -7.42
N PRO A 32 -15.09 -8.35 -7.43
CA PRO A 32 -14.16 -9.34 -7.96
C PRO A 32 -14.13 -10.56 -7.05
N ARG A 33 -14.01 -11.75 -7.64
CA ARG A 33 -13.78 -12.98 -6.87
C ARG A 33 -12.31 -13.13 -6.51
N VAL A 34 -11.42 -12.65 -7.38
CA VAL A 34 -9.97 -12.70 -7.20
C VAL A 34 -9.36 -11.33 -7.49
N ILE A 35 -8.43 -10.91 -6.66
CA ILE A 35 -7.59 -9.75 -6.88
C ILE A 35 -6.15 -10.22 -6.99
N THR A 36 -5.45 -9.85 -8.07
CA THR A 36 -4.02 -10.13 -8.21
C THR A 36 -3.24 -8.83 -8.04
N GLY A 37 -2.17 -8.86 -7.25
CA GLY A 37 -1.33 -7.69 -7.03
C GLY A 37 0.14 -8.02 -6.95
N ILE A 38 0.98 -7.04 -7.25
CA ILE A 38 2.44 -7.14 -7.07
C ILE A 38 2.99 -5.90 -6.37
N SER A 39 3.93 -6.08 -5.45
CA SER A 39 4.60 -4.98 -4.74
C SER A 39 3.59 -4.00 -4.11
N ALA A 40 3.75 -2.68 -4.29
CA ALA A 40 2.84 -1.66 -3.78
C ALA A 40 1.40 -1.80 -4.32
N GLY A 41 1.17 -2.48 -5.46
CA GLY A 41 -0.17 -2.82 -5.93
C GLY A 41 -0.84 -3.88 -5.06
N ALA A 42 -0.10 -4.89 -4.61
CA ALA A 42 -0.60 -5.86 -3.63
C ALA A 42 -0.92 -5.20 -2.29
N ALA A 43 -0.06 -4.28 -1.83
CA ALA A 43 -0.35 -3.49 -0.64
C ALA A 43 -1.64 -2.66 -0.83
N THR A 44 -1.78 -1.98 -1.96
CA THR A 44 -3.01 -1.23 -2.29
C THR A 44 -4.26 -2.12 -2.28
N ALA A 45 -4.18 -3.33 -2.85
CA ALA A 45 -5.29 -4.28 -2.78
C ALA A 45 -5.65 -4.65 -1.34
N CYS A 46 -4.67 -4.95 -0.49
CA CYS A 46 -4.92 -5.29 0.91
C CYS A 46 -5.50 -4.11 1.69
N MET A 47 -4.96 -2.90 1.53
CA MET A 47 -5.40 -1.75 2.33
C MET A 47 -6.88 -1.40 2.08
N LEU A 48 -7.37 -1.58 0.84
CA LEU A 48 -8.76 -1.32 0.47
C LEU A 48 -9.76 -2.18 1.27
N TYR A 49 -9.30 -3.28 1.87
CA TYR A 49 -10.12 -4.16 2.72
C TYR A 49 -9.73 -4.11 4.21
N THR A 50 -8.81 -3.24 4.60
CA THR A 50 -8.46 -3.01 6.02
C THR A 50 -8.74 -1.59 6.46
N ARG A 51 -8.67 -0.59 5.58
CA ARG A 51 -8.84 0.83 5.92
C ARG A 51 -9.59 1.56 4.81
N ASP A 52 -10.21 2.66 5.24
CA ASP A 52 -10.74 3.67 4.34
C ASP A 52 -9.61 4.29 3.49
N ALA A 53 -9.77 4.32 2.17
CA ALA A 53 -8.72 4.76 1.24
C ALA A 53 -8.32 6.22 1.54
N ASP A 54 -9.31 7.05 1.81
CA ASP A 54 -9.20 8.46 2.15
C ASP A 54 -8.35 8.70 3.41
N TRP A 55 -8.60 7.91 4.45
CA TRP A 55 -7.78 7.90 5.66
C TRP A 55 -6.33 7.51 5.36
N VAL A 56 -6.10 6.45 4.57
CA VAL A 56 -4.75 5.99 4.24
C VAL A 56 -3.97 7.06 3.46
N MET A 57 -4.62 7.71 2.50
CA MET A 57 -4.03 8.77 1.71
C MET A 57 -3.61 9.97 2.58
N ARG A 58 -4.50 10.44 3.47
CA ARG A 58 -4.19 11.51 4.44
C ARG A 58 -3.07 11.11 5.40
N TYR A 59 -3.07 9.86 5.86
CA TYR A 59 -2.01 9.34 6.72
C TYR A 59 -0.65 9.39 6.01
N TYR A 60 -0.57 8.89 4.77
CA TYR A 60 0.69 8.88 4.02
C TYR A 60 1.17 10.29 3.66
N GLU A 61 0.26 11.20 3.31
CA GLU A 61 0.59 12.61 3.10
C GLU A 61 1.29 13.19 4.33
N ASN A 62 0.73 12.96 5.52
CA ASN A 62 1.30 13.42 6.77
C ASN A 62 2.64 12.73 7.10
N ALA A 63 2.72 11.41 6.93
CA ALA A 63 3.94 10.64 7.20
C ALA A 63 5.12 11.04 6.30
N LEU A 64 4.85 11.56 5.10
CA LEU A 64 5.86 11.97 4.13
C LEU A 64 6.09 13.49 4.08
N ARG A 65 5.27 14.30 4.77
CA ARG A 65 5.28 15.76 4.71
C ARG A 65 6.67 16.38 4.89
N ASP A 66 7.42 15.87 5.87
CA ASP A 66 8.75 16.40 6.21
C ASP A 66 9.89 15.67 5.47
N ASN A 67 9.59 14.60 4.73
CA ASN A 67 10.57 13.85 3.97
C ASN A 67 10.80 14.48 2.59
N THR A 68 11.56 15.57 2.56
CA THR A 68 11.83 16.35 1.34
C THR A 68 13.01 15.84 0.50
N LYS A 69 13.80 14.89 1.02
CA LYS A 69 15.00 14.36 0.36
C LYS A 69 15.08 12.84 0.49
N ASN A 70 15.80 12.20 -0.45
CA ASN A 70 16.05 10.76 -0.39
C ASN A 70 17.19 10.39 0.57
N ALA A 71 18.17 11.29 0.75
CA ALA A 71 19.35 11.05 1.57
C ALA A 71 19.61 12.23 2.51
N TYR A 72 19.87 11.91 3.77
CA TYR A 72 20.15 12.88 4.83
C TYR A 72 21.53 12.59 5.42
N TRP A 73 22.59 13.02 4.74
CA TRP A 73 23.97 12.75 5.17
C TRP A 73 24.30 13.26 6.58
N GLY A 74 23.65 14.35 7.02
CA GLY A 74 23.78 14.85 8.39
C GLY A 74 23.31 13.88 9.47
N ASN A 75 22.50 12.87 9.11
CA ASN A 75 22.09 11.80 10.03
C ASN A 75 23.29 10.94 10.45
N LEU A 76 24.31 10.79 9.59
CA LEU A 76 25.51 10.02 9.93
C LEU A 76 26.26 10.64 11.13
N LEU A 77 26.30 11.97 11.21
CA LEU A 77 26.91 12.69 12.34
C LEU A 77 26.11 12.53 13.65
N ARG A 78 24.83 12.14 13.56
CA ARG A 78 23.94 11.91 14.70
C ARG A 78 23.74 10.42 15.02
N GLY A 79 24.40 9.51 14.30
CA GLY A 79 24.17 8.06 14.45
C GLY A 79 22.79 7.60 13.95
N GLU A 80 22.14 8.38 13.10
CA GLU A 80 20.82 8.10 12.52
C GLU A 80 20.95 7.54 11.08
N SER A 81 19.89 6.90 10.57
CA SER A 81 19.88 6.37 9.19
C SER A 81 19.91 7.48 8.15
N VAL A 82 20.85 7.41 7.20
CA VAL A 82 20.91 8.31 6.02
C VAL A 82 19.66 8.16 5.14
N PHE A 83 19.06 6.97 5.11
CA PHE A 83 17.86 6.65 4.33
C PHE A 83 16.69 6.31 5.27
N PRO A 84 15.88 7.31 5.70
CA PRO A 84 14.82 7.09 6.70
C PRO A 84 13.61 6.32 6.15
N HIS A 85 13.51 6.14 4.83
CA HIS A 85 12.38 5.54 4.11
C HIS A 85 11.94 4.19 4.66
N TYR A 86 12.88 3.32 5.05
CA TYR A 86 12.53 2.02 5.63
C TYR A 86 11.69 2.18 6.91
N ARG A 87 12.10 3.08 7.81
CA ARG A 87 11.39 3.33 9.07
C ARG A 87 10.01 3.92 8.81
N ILE A 88 9.93 4.92 7.93
CA ILE A 88 8.67 5.56 7.54
C ILE A 88 7.71 4.52 6.95
N TYR A 89 8.19 3.73 5.99
CA TYR A 89 7.37 2.72 5.32
C TYR A 89 6.93 1.62 6.29
N ARG A 90 7.83 1.11 7.14
CA ARG A 90 7.50 0.11 8.16
C ARG A 90 6.40 0.61 9.09
N GLN A 91 6.53 1.84 9.59
CA GLN A 91 5.53 2.42 10.48
C GLN A 91 4.18 2.58 9.78
N ALA A 92 4.18 3.08 8.54
CA ALA A 92 2.97 3.18 7.73
C ALA A 92 2.25 1.84 7.56
N LEU A 93 2.98 0.77 7.25
CA LEU A 93 2.37 -0.57 7.16
C LEU A 93 1.77 -1.01 8.52
N LEU A 94 2.47 -0.78 9.62
CA LEU A 94 1.96 -1.15 10.95
C LEU A 94 0.68 -0.40 11.31
N ASP A 95 0.58 0.88 10.99
CA ASP A 95 -0.58 1.70 11.34
C ASP A 95 -1.79 1.41 10.43
N ILE A 96 -1.53 1.16 9.14
CA ILE A 96 -2.57 0.81 8.17
C ILE A 96 -3.13 -0.57 8.47
N TYR A 97 -2.25 -1.57 8.59
CA TYR A 97 -2.66 -2.96 8.67
C TYR A 97 -2.90 -3.41 10.11
N GLY A 98 -2.07 -3.02 11.07
CA GLY A 98 -2.01 -3.52 12.47
C GLY A 98 -3.24 -4.29 12.97
N GLU A 99 -4.09 -3.61 13.74
CA GLU A 99 -5.28 -4.23 14.35
C GLU A 99 -6.30 -4.72 13.31
N LYS A 100 -6.35 -4.06 12.15
CA LYS A 100 -7.32 -4.36 11.09
C LYS A 100 -6.89 -5.46 10.14
N PHE A 101 -5.73 -6.07 10.35
CA PHE A 101 -5.16 -7.07 9.45
C PHE A 101 -6.06 -8.30 9.35
N SER A 102 -6.69 -8.67 10.47
CA SER A 102 -7.66 -9.77 10.53
C SER A 102 -8.88 -9.56 9.61
N GLN A 103 -9.18 -8.32 9.20
CA GLN A 103 -10.29 -8.02 8.29
C GLN A 103 -10.04 -8.54 6.87
N LEU A 104 -8.77 -8.77 6.48
CA LEU A 104 -8.42 -9.38 5.19
C LEU A 104 -9.04 -10.76 5.00
N ALA A 105 -9.38 -11.48 6.08
CA ALA A 105 -10.10 -12.75 5.98
C ALA A 105 -11.50 -12.62 5.35
N LYS A 106 -12.06 -11.41 5.29
CA LYS A 106 -13.35 -11.09 4.66
C LYS A 106 -13.20 -10.54 3.24
N ALA A 107 -11.97 -10.29 2.79
CA ALA A 107 -11.71 -9.79 1.44
C ALA A 107 -11.90 -10.91 0.39
N PRO A 108 -12.06 -10.56 -0.91
CA PRO A 108 -11.86 -11.51 -2.00
C PRO A 108 -10.47 -12.15 -1.93
N GLU A 109 -10.28 -13.27 -2.64
CA GLU A 109 -8.96 -13.91 -2.69
C GLU A 109 -7.90 -12.95 -3.26
N ILE A 110 -6.91 -12.56 -2.45
CA ILE A 110 -5.81 -11.67 -2.88
C ILE A 110 -4.57 -12.52 -3.19
N ARG A 111 -4.19 -12.59 -4.47
CA ARG A 111 -2.98 -13.26 -4.95
C ARG A 111 -1.84 -12.27 -5.06
N ILE A 112 -0.76 -12.55 -4.34
CA ILE A 112 0.42 -11.68 -4.30
C ILE A 112 1.55 -12.30 -5.10
N GLY A 113 2.06 -11.58 -6.10
CA GLY A 113 3.27 -11.95 -6.80
C GLY A 113 4.49 -11.83 -5.89
N VAL A 114 5.15 -12.95 -5.62
CA VAL A 114 6.39 -13.03 -4.83
C VAL A 114 7.52 -13.48 -5.75
N SER A 115 8.65 -12.78 -5.71
CA SER A 115 9.86 -13.15 -6.44
C SER A 115 10.88 -13.75 -5.46
N HIS A 116 11.53 -14.83 -5.88
CA HIS A 116 12.58 -15.49 -5.13
C HIS A 116 13.89 -15.40 -5.92
N VAL A 117 15.00 -15.22 -5.21
CA VAL A 117 16.32 -15.38 -5.81
C VAL A 117 16.46 -16.85 -6.24
N PRO A 118 16.88 -17.13 -7.49
CA PRO A 118 17.14 -18.51 -7.93
C PRO A 118 18.11 -19.19 -6.97
N ARG A 119 17.85 -20.47 -6.67
CA ARG A 119 18.73 -21.30 -5.84
C ARG A 119 19.95 -21.78 -6.61
#